data_AF-A0AAW0BD95-F1
#
_entry.id   AF-A0AAW0BD95-F1
#
_cell.length_a   1.000
_cell.length_b   1.000
_cell.length_c   1.000
_cell.angle_alpha   90.00
_cell.angle_beta   90.00
_cell.angle_gamma   90.00
#
_symmetry.space_group_name_H-M   'P 1'
#
loop_
_entity.id
_entity.type
_entity.pdbx_description
1 polymer ?
#
loop_
_entity_poly.entity_id
_entity_poly.type
_entity_poly.pdbx_seq_one_letter_code
_entity_poly.pdbx_strand_id
1 'polypeptide(L)' 'MAVLLLLTLGIVYIFMWLRKVGSREPGLPPGPPTLPLLGNLHIFPKGFAHFKFTEWARKYGGIYS' A
#
# COMPACT_ATOMS: atom_id res chain seq x y z
N MET A 1 28.60 -2.10 22.49
CA MET A 1 28.24 -3.19 21.56
C MET A 1 26.78 -3.62 21.68
N ALA A 2 26.29 -4.04 22.86
CA ALA A 2 24.90 -4.48 23.04
C ALA A 2 23.85 -3.40 22.68
N VAL A 3 24.04 -2.15 23.11
CA VAL A 3 23.12 -1.04 22.81
C VAL A 3 23.02 -0.79 21.30
N LEU A 4 24.15 -0.76 20.59
CA LEU A 4 24.18 -0.57 19.14
C LEU A 4 23.43 -1.69 18.41
N LEU A 5 23.61 -2.94 18.85
CA LEU A 5 22.93 -4.11 18.29
C LEU A 5 21.40 -4.04 18.52
N LEU A 6 20.95 -3.60 19.70
CA LEU A 6 19.52 -3.42 19.96
C LEU A 6 18.92 -2.31 19.09
N LEU A 7 19.63 -1.20 18.90
CA LEU A 7 19.18 -0.11 18.03
C LEU A 7 19.07 -0.56 16.58
N THR A 8 20.05 -1.31 16.06
CA THR A 8 19.99 -1.80 14.67
C THR A 8 18.84 -2.78 14.48
N LEU A 9 18.63 -3.72 15.41
CA LEU A 9 17.48 -4.63 15.36
C LEU A 9 16.14 -3.88 15.44
N GLY A 10 16.04 -2.86 16.30
CA GLY A 10 14.86 -2.01 16.41
C GLY A 10 14.56 -1.28 15.10
N ILE A 11 15.56 -0.67 14.47
CA ILE A 11 15.41 0.02 13.18
C ILE A 11 14.98 -0.95 12.08
N VAL A 12 15.60 -2.12 12.01
CA VAL A 12 15.24 -3.15 11.02
C VAL A 12 13.80 -3.62 11.22
N TYR A 13 13.40 -3.87 12.48
CA TYR A 13 12.04 -4.27 12.80
C TYR A 13 11.01 -3.20 12.39
N ILE A 14 11.26 -1.94 12.76
CA ILE A 14 10.39 -0.82 12.39
C ILE A 14 10.32 -0.71 10.86
N PHE A 15 11.44 -0.80 10.16
CA PHE A 15 11.45 -0.76 8.70
C PHE A 15 10.64 -1.90 8.08
N MET A 16 10.79 -3.13 8.58
CA MET A 16 10.01 -4.28 8.12
C MET A 16 8.51 -4.11 8.40
N TRP A 17 8.14 -3.51 9.53
CA TRP A 17 6.76 -3.21 9.87
C TRP A 17 6.17 -2.12 8.97
N LEU A 18 6.89 -1.01 8.78
CA LEU A 18 6.47 0.10 7.92
C LEU A 18 6.23 -0.34 6.47
N ARG A 19 6.99 -1.32 5.97
CA ARG A 19 6.78 -1.90 4.63
C ARG A 19 5.42 -2.57 4.47
N LYS A 20 4.79 -3.02 5.55
CA LYS A 20 3.46 -3.66 5.52
C LYS A 20 2.34 -2.63 5.68
N VAL A 21 2.58 -1.53 6.38
CA VAL A 21 1.58 -0.48 6.59
C VAL A 21 1.14 0.10 5.24
N GLY A 22 -0.16 0.22 5.03
CA GLY A 22 -0.74 0.76 3.79
C GLY A 22 -0.62 -0.15 2.55
N SER A 23 -0.08 -1.37 2.70
CA SER A 23 -0.05 -2.38 1.64
C SER A 23 -1.36 -3.16 1.60
N ARG A 24 -1.74 -3.66 0.41
CA ARG A 24 -2.94 -4.49 0.26
C ARG A 24 -2.78 -5.82 1.02
N GLU A 25 -3.80 -6.18 1.80
CA GLU A 25 -3.84 -7.47 2.49
C GLU A 25 -3.98 -8.64 1.51
N PRO A 26 -3.35 -9.79 1.80
CA PRO A 26 -3.55 -11.00 1.02
C PRO A 26 -5.03 -11.42 0.98
N GLY A 27 -5.50 -11.90 -0.16
CA GLY A 27 -6.88 -12.38 -0.33
C GLY A 27 -7.92 -11.31 -0.64
N LEU A 28 -7.55 -10.03 -0.62
CA LEU A 28 -8.41 -8.97 -1.15
C LEU A 28 -8.50 -9.02 -2.68
N PRO A 29 -9.60 -8.53 -3.27
CA PRO A 29 -9.74 -8.37 -4.72
C PRO A 29 -8.54 -7.61 -5.34
N PRO A 30 -8.21 -7.89 -6.62
CA PRO A 30 -7.11 -7.20 -7.30
C PRO A 30 -7.38 -5.69 -7.39
N GLY A 31 -6.35 -4.91 -7.70
CA GLY A 31 -6.50 -3.47 -7.87
C GLY A 31 -5.18 -2.74 -8.11
N PRO A 32 -5.20 -1.41 -8.15
CA PRO A 32 -4.01 -0.62 -8.43
C PRO A 32 -2.90 -0.83 -7.38
N PRO A 33 -1.62 -0.74 -7.75
CA PRO A 33 -0.53 -1.02 -6.83
C PRO A 33 -0.50 -0.01 -5.67
N THR A 34 -0.33 -0.52 -4.45
CA THR A 34 -0.20 0.28 -3.24
C THR A 34 1.27 0.58 -2.97
N LEU A 35 1.54 1.76 -2.40
CA LEU A 35 2.84 2.09 -1.83
C LEU A 35 2.79 1.89 -0.31
N PRO A 36 3.86 1.38 0.33
CA PRO A 36 3.95 1.38 1.78
C PRO A 36 3.69 2.79 2.35
N LEU A 37 3.01 2.86 3.50
CA LEU A 37 2.58 4.06 4.21
C LEU A 37 1.51 4.91 3.54
N LEU A 38 1.52 5.02 2.20
CA LEU A 38 0.59 5.89 1.45
C LEU A 38 -0.63 5.15 0.88
N GLY A 39 -0.50 3.84 0.62
CA GLY A 39 -1.45 3.10 -0.18
C GLY A 39 -1.64 3.71 -1.56
N ASN A 40 -2.89 3.94 -1.95
CA ASN A 40 -3.27 4.50 -3.26
C ASN A 40 -3.40 6.02 -3.25
N LEU A 41 -3.06 6.73 -2.16
CA LEU A 41 -3.27 8.18 -2.06
C LEU A 41 -2.55 8.95 -3.19
N HIS A 42 -1.37 8.49 -3.59
CA HIS A 42 -0.56 9.09 -4.66
C HIS A 42 -1.19 9.03 -6.06
N ILE A 43 -2.10 8.07 -6.30
CA ILE A 43 -2.83 7.87 -7.56
C ILE A 43 -4.32 8.17 -7.43
N PHE A 44 -4.78 8.62 -6.26
CA PHE A 44 -6.18 8.89 -6.04
C PHE A 44 -6.61 10.09 -6.90
N PRO A 45 -7.68 9.96 -7.70
CA PRO A 45 -8.10 11.02 -8.59
C PRO A 45 -8.59 12.22 -7.78
N LYS A 46 -8.03 13.40 -8.06
CA LYS A 46 -8.44 14.67 -7.42
C LYS A 46 -9.74 15.25 -7.99
N GLY A 47 -10.20 14.73 -9.13
CA GLY A 47 -11.42 15.14 -9.82
C GLY A 47 -11.87 14.07 -10.79
N PHE A 48 -13.15 14.10 -11.16
CA PHE A 48 -13.78 13.13 -12.07
C PHE A 48 -13.46 11.66 -11.73
N ALA A 49 -13.49 11.32 -10.44
CA ALA A 49 -13.06 10.01 -9.94
C ALA A 49 -13.74 8.82 -10.64
N HIS A 50 -14.98 8.99 -11.09
CA HIS A 50 -15.75 7.99 -11.83
C HIS A 50 -15.03 7.51 -13.10
N PHE A 51 -14.27 8.36 -13.82
CA PHE A 51 -13.52 7.91 -14.99
C PHE A 51 -12.41 6.94 -14.59
N LYS A 52 -11.65 7.28 -13.54
CA LYS A 52 -10.55 6.44 -13.07
C LYS A 52 -11.05 5.14 -12.47
N PHE A 53 -12.15 5.21 -11.74
CA PHE A 53 -12.82 4.02 -11.18
C PHE A 53 -13.43 3.13 -12.27
N THR A 54 -13.94 3.70 -13.35
CA THR A 54 -14.42 2.93 -14.52
C THR A 54 -13.25 2.25 -15.24
N GLU A 55 -12.12 2.95 -15.41
CA GLU A 55 -10.89 2.37 -15.96
C GLU A 55 -10.41 1.19 -15.10
N TRP A 56 -10.38 1.35 -13.78
CA TRP A 56 -10.03 0.28 -12.85
C TRP A 56 -11.04 -0.86 -12.86
N ALA A 57 -12.34 -0.59 -12.95
CA ALA A 57 -13.35 -1.65 -13.07
C ALA A 57 -13.16 -2.49 -14.34
N ARG A 58 -12.82 -1.85 -15.48
CA ARG A 58 -12.49 -2.58 -16.72
C ARG A 58 -11.21 -3.41 -16.57
N LYS A 59 -10.23 -2.91 -15.83
CA LYS A 59 -8.91 -3.55 -15.68
C LYS A 59 -8.89 -4.67 -14.63
N TYR A 60 -9.54 -4.47 -13.51
CA TYR A 60 -9.47 -5.33 -12.33
C TYR A 60 -10.77 -6.10 -12.06
N GLY A 61 -11.87 -5.73 -12.72
CA GLY A 61 -13.18 -6.34 -12.55
C GLY A 61 -14.14 -5.49 -11.72
N GLY A 62 -15.38 -5.97 -11.55
CA GLY A 62 -16.44 -5.23 -10.87
C GLY A 62 -16.21 -4.96 -9.38
N ILE A 63 -15.24 -5.62 -8.76
CA ILE A 63 -14.79 -5.37 -7.38
C ILE A 63 -13.27 -5.31 -7.40
N TYR A 64 -12.71 -4.21 -6.89
CA TYR A 64 -11.26 -4.00 -6.72
C TYR A 64 -10.96 -3.33 -5.38
N SER A 65 -9.73 -3.46 -4.89
CA SER A 65 -9.24 -2.83 -3.66
C SER A 65 -8.03 -1.94 -3.89
#